data_AF-A0A850JPH0-F1
#
_entry.id   AF-A0A850JPH0-F1
#
_cell.length_a   1.000
_cell.length_b   1.000
_cell.length_c   1.000
_cell.angle_alpha   90.00
_cell.angle_beta   90.00
_cell.angle_gamma   90.00
#
_symmetry.space_group_name_H-M   'P 1'
#
loop_
_entity.id
_entity.type
_entity.pdbx_description
1 polymer ?
#
loop_
_entity_poly.entity_id
_entity_poly.type
_entity_poly.pdbx_seq_one_letter_code
_entity_poly.pdbx_strand_id
1 'polypeptide(L)' 'GAPSVILIKRAYRGRNAGQWGLPGGRLEAGETPAEAALRGLHEEIGLAAATRRSPRPARPPCARSRRAWR' A
#
# COMPACT_ATOMS: atom_id res chain seq x y z
N GLY A 1 -1.01 15.05 -15.32
CA GLY A 1 -0.42 15.25 -13.98
C GLY A 1 0.61 14.16 -13.72
N ALA A 2 1.68 14.48 -12.99
CA ALA A 2 2.66 13.47 -12.56
C ALA A 2 2.07 12.59 -11.44
N PRO A 3 2.52 11.33 -11.30
CA PRO A 3 2.11 10.49 -10.18
C PRO A 3 2.55 11.11 -8.85
N SER A 4 1.71 10.99 -7.82
CA SER A 4 1.98 11.51 -6.48
C SER A 4 1.51 10.51 -5.43
N VAL A 5 2.16 10.52 -4.26
CA VAL A 5 1.88 9.60 -3.16
C VAL A 5 1.63 10.40 -1.89
N ILE A 6 0.63 10.00 -1.11
CA ILE A 6 0.30 10.63 0.18
C ILE A 6 1.09 9.92 1.28
N LEU A 7 1.71 10.71 2.15
CA LEU A 7 2.43 10.25 3.34
C LEU A 7 1.94 11.00 4.58
N ILE A 8 2.01 10.34 5.73
CA ILE A 8 1.74 10.94 7.04
C ILE A 8 3.01 10.98 7.88
N LYS A 9 3.15 12.01 8.72
CA LYS A 9 4.18 12.07 9.75
C LYS A 9 3.59 11.60 11.07
N ARG A 10 4.12 10.51 11.62
CA ARG A 10 3.62 9.93 12.86
C ARG A 10 3.91 10.87 14.04
N ALA A 11 3.02 10.87 15.03
CA ALA A 11 3.20 11.66 16.25
C ALA A 11 4.55 11.34 16.92
N TYR A 12 5.12 12.29 17.66
CA TYR A 12 6.39 12.15 18.37
C TYR A 12 6.31 11.29 19.65
N ARG A 13 5.36 10.35 19.70
CA ARG A 13 5.14 9.43 20.82
C ARG A 13 4.67 8.07 20.31
N GLY A 14 4.97 7.01 21.06
CA GLY A 14 4.58 5.64 20.70
C GLY A 14 5.50 5.00 19.65
N ARG A 15 5.00 3.99 18.95
CA ARG A 15 5.79 3.22 17.96
C ARG A 15 6.06 4.05 16.68
N ASN A 16 7.31 4.01 16.20
CA ASN A 16 7.78 4.69 15.00
C ASN A 16 7.54 6.21 15.04
N ALA A 17 7.77 6.81 16.22
CA ALA A 17 7.54 8.22 16.46
C ALA A 17 8.32 9.12 15.48
N GLY A 18 7.66 10.13 14.93
CA GLY A 18 8.25 11.11 14.02
C GLY A 18 8.61 10.60 12.62
N GLN A 19 8.43 9.31 12.33
CA GLN A 19 8.72 8.73 11.02
C GLN A 19 7.63 9.09 10.00
N TRP A 20 8.04 9.20 8.74
CA TRP A 20 7.12 9.26 7.60
C TRP A 20 6.68 7.85 7.22
N GLY A 21 5.39 7.69 6.92
CA GLY A 21 4.83 6.41 6.50
C GLY A 21 3.57 6.58 5.67
N LEU A 22 3.12 5.48 5.08
CA LEU A 22 1.80 5.43 4.46
C LEU A 22 0.73 5.45 5.56
N PRO A 23 -0.43 6.09 5.29
CA PRO A 23 -1.57 5.98 6.18
C PRO A 23 -2.06 4.52 6.21
N GLY A 24 -2.49 4.06 7.38
CA GLY A 24 -2.99 2.71 7.54
C GLY A 24 -2.82 2.14 8.94
N GLY A 25 -3.43 0.98 9.15
CA GLY A 25 -3.52 0.35 10.46
C GLY A 25 -3.31 -1.16 10.43
N ARG A 26 -3.66 -1.78 11.55
CA ARG A 26 -3.69 -3.25 11.67
C ARG A 26 -4.88 -3.79 10.88
N LEU A 27 -4.64 -4.95 10.25
CA LEU A 27 -5.69 -5.81 9.72
C LEU A 27 -6.48 -6.43 10.87
N GLU A 28 -7.79 -6.24 10.85
CA GLU A 28 -8.77 -6.83 11.76
C GLU A 28 -9.32 -8.16 11.20
N ALA A 29 -9.97 -8.94 12.06
CA ALA A 29 -10.51 -10.23 11.66
C ALA A 29 -11.69 -10.08 10.68
N GLY A 30 -11.61 -10.74 9.53
CA GLY A 30 -12.67 -10.76 8.53
C GLY A 30 -12.61 -9.65 7.48
N GLU A 31 -11.66 -8.71 7.58
CA GLU A 31 -11.41 -7.73 6.51
C GLU A 31 -10.31 -8.18 5.54
N THR A 32 -10.38 -7.70 4.31
CA THR A 32 -9.31 -7.81 3.32
C THR A 32 -8.26 -6.72 3.52
N PRO A 33 -7.02 -6.92 3.03
CA PRO A 33 -5.99 -5.87 3.11
C PRO A 33 -6.39 -4.54 2.47
N ALA A 34 -7.23 -4.59 1.43
CA ALA A 34 -7.72 -3.39 0.77
C ALA A 34 -8.74 -2.62 1.62
N GLU A 35 -9.67 -3.34 2.25
CA GLU A 35 -10.66 -2.75 3.17
C GLU A 35 -9.97 -2.12 4.38
N ALA A 36 -9.01 -2.83 4.97
CA ALA A 36 -8.20 -2.34 6.09
C ALA A 36 -7.46 -1.04 5.74
N ALA A 37 -6.87 -0.98 4.54
CA ALA A 37 -6.17 0.21 4.07
C ALA A 37 -7.12 1.39 3.86
N LEU A 38 -8.29 1.17 3.27
CA LEU A 38 -9.30 2.21 3.05
C LEU A 38 -9.90 2.72 4.36
N ARG A 39 -10.18 1.82 5.31
CA ARG A 39 -10.64 2.16 6.66
C ARG A 39 -9.60 2.99 7.41
N GLY A 40 -8.35 2.52 7.47
CA GLY A 40 -7.26 3.24 8.15
C GLY A 40 -6.95 4.61 7.52
N LEU A 41 -7.00 4.70 6.18
CA LEU A 41 -6.88 5.97 5.46
C LEU A 41 -7.96 6.98 5.88
N HIS A 42 -9.20 6.52 6.03
CA HIS A 42 -10.28 7.37 6.48
C HIS A 42 -10.13 7.76 7.96
N GLU A 43 -9.76 6.81 8.84
CA GLU A 43 -9.56 7.07 10.27
C GLU A 43 -8.42 8.07 10.55
N GLU A 44 -7.30 7.95 9.85
CA GLU A 44 -6.11 8.78 10.15
C GLU A 44 -6.15 10.17 9.51
N ILE A 45 -6.71 10.29 8.30
CA ILE A 45 -6.67 11.56 7.53
C ILE A 45 -8.00 11.96 6.89
N GLY A 46 -9.09 11.25 7.16
CA GLY A 46 -10.43 11.58 6.67
C GLY A 46 -10.66 11.34 5.18
N LEU A 47 -9.73 10.71 4.46
CA LEU A 47 -9.80 10.59 3.01
C LEU A 47 -10.60 9.36 2.58
N ALA A 48 -11.66 9.59 1.80
CA ALA A 48 -12.43 8.53 1.17
C ALA A 48 -11.81 8.15 -0.18
N ALA A 49 -11.56 6.85 -0.40
CA ALA A 49 -10.99 6.31 -1.62
C ALA A 49 -11.63 4.97 -1.98
N ALA A 50 -11.35 4.49 -3.20
CA ALA A 50 -11.78 3.18 -3.66
C ALA A 50 -10.60 2.45 -4.33
N THR A 51 -10.54 1.14 -4.11
CA THR A 51 -9.51 0.30 -4.73
C THR A 51 -9.75 0.20 -6.23
N ARG A 52 -8.78 0.65 -7.03
CA ARG A 52 -8.78 0.41 -8.47
C ARG A 52 -7.84 -0.74 -8.80
N ARG A 53 -8.40 -1.88 -9.19
CA ARG A 53 -7.60 -2.97 -9.76
C ARG A 53 -7.12 -2.57 -11.15
N SER A 54 -5.81 -2.59 -11.38
CA SER A 54 -5.28 -2.60 -12.74
C SER A 54 -5.35 -4.04 -13.28
N PRO A 55 -5.61 -4.22 -14.59
CA PRO A 55 -5.46 -5.54 -15.21
C PRO A 55 -3.99 -5.95 -15.08
N ARG A 56 -3.78 -7.14 -14.50
CA ARG A 56 -2.44 -7.72 -14.38
C ARG A 56 -1.97 -8.06 -15.79
N PRO A 57 -0.80 -7.57 -16.26
CA PRO A 57 -0.29 -7.95 -17.57
C PRO A 57 -0.08 -9.46 -17.61
N ALA A 58 -0.39 -10.08 -18.75
CA ALA A 58 -0.15 -11.51 -18.95
C ALA A 58 1.33 -11.81 -18.65
N ARG A 59 1.59 -12.84 -17.83
CA ARG A 59 2.97 -13.32 -17.65
C ARG A 59 3.45 -13.80 -19.03
N PRO A 60 4.53 -13.24 -19.60
CA PRO A 60 5.10 -13.83 -20.78
C PRO A 60 5.46 -15.30 -20.46
N PRO A 61 5.36 -16.22 -21.43
CA PRO A 61 5.79 -17.60 -21.22
C PRO A 61 7.20 -17.55 -20.67
N CYS A 62 7.39 -18.18 -19.49
CA CYS A 62 8.68 -18.25 -18.83
C CYS A 62 9.61 -19.00 -19.77
N ALA A 63 10.45 -18.28 -20.53
CA ALA A 63 11.56 -18.89 -21.23
C ALA A 63 12.48 -19.46 -20.14
N ARG A 64 12.39 -20.77 -19.91
CA ARG A 64 13.38 -21.54 -19.16
C ARG A 64 14.71 -21.49 -19.92
N SER A 65 15.41 -20.35 -19.90
CA SER A 65 16.83 -20.31 -20.24
C SER A 65 17.59 -19.98 -18.96
N ARG A 66 18.06 -21.03 -18.29
CA ARG A 66 19.19 -20.93 -17.37
C ARG A 66 20.36 -20.36 -18.17
N ARG A 67 20.69 -19.09 -18.00
CA ARG A 67 22.01 -18.44 -18.21
C ARG A 67 21.82 -16.92 -18.18
N ALA A 68 22.85 -16.22 -17.71
CA ALA A 68 23.00 -14.76 -17.68
C ALA A 68 22.35 -14.02 -16.50
N TRP A 69 22.83 -14.31 -15.29
CA TRP A 69 23.36 -13.23 -14.45
C TRP A 69 24.88 -13.44 -14.42
N ARG A 70 25.59 -12.75 -15.31
CA ARG A 70 27.03 -12.46 -15.22
C ARG A 70 27.17 -10.96 -15.13
#